data_AF-A0A6G2S1M8-F1
#
_entry.id   AF-A0A6G2S1M8-F1
#
_cell.length_a   1.000
_cell.length_b   1.000
_cell.length_c   1.000
_cell.angle_alpha   90.00
_cell.angle_beta   90.00
_cell.angle_gamma   90.00
#
_symmetry.space_group_name_H-M   'P 1'
#
loop_
_entity.id
_entity.type
_entity.pdbx_description
1 polymer ?
#
loop_
_entity_poly.entity_id
_entity_poly.type
_entity_poly.pdbx_seq_one_letter_code
_entity_poly.pdbx_strand_id
1 'polypeptide(L)'
;MHDTHHGRHVLVLPDRDAAEEVAEALTERLGVAEEPQLVRDALAGEDDAEDAQWLVVIEDPDAAYDAARLDALAAEYEGWRETE
;
A
#
# COMPACT_ATOMS: atom_id res chain seq x y z
N MET A 1 9.72 -10.69 18.88
CA MET A 1 10.75 -10.37 17.87
C MET A 1 10.11 -9.28 17.05
N HIS A 2 10.35 -8.03 17.43
CA HIS A 2 9.76 -6.87 16.75
C HIS A 2 10.72 -6.52 15.62
N ASP A 3 10.22 -6.70 14.41
CA ASP A 3 10.90 -6.46 13.16
C ASP A 3 11.14 -4.94 13.02
N THR A 4 12.37 -4.49 13.28
CA THR A 4 12.82 -3.11 13.04
C THR A 4 13.07 -2.93 11.54
N HIS A 5 12.03 -3.06 10.73
CA HIS A 5 12.13 -2.79 9.30
C HIS A 5 12.00 -1.29 9.04
N HIS A 6 12.91 -0.80 8.21
CA HIS A 6 13.19 0.60 8.01
C HIS A 6 12.07 1.23 7.20
N GLY A 7 11.03 1.68 7.91
CA GLY A 7 10.17 2.82 7.62
C GLY A 7 9.57 2.94 6.23
N ARG A 8 9.12 1.84 5.64
CA ARG A 8 8.29 1.89 4.44
C ARG A 8 7.24 0.79 4.49
N HIS A 9 5.99 1.18 4.32
CA HIS A 9 4.87 0.24 4.19
C HIS A 9 4.45 0.19 2.74
N VAL A 10 4.32 -1.01 2.19
CA VAL A 10 3.79 -1.22 0.84
C VAL A 10 2.44 -1.89 0.98
N LEU A 11 1.41 -1.34 0.35
CA LEU A 11 0.09 -1.96 0.27
C LEU A 11 -0.10 -2.45 -1.16
N VAL A 12 -0.45 -3.72 -1.34
CA VAL A 12 -0.70 -4.34 -2.63
C VAL A 12 -2.20 -4.43 -2.83
N LEU A 13 -2.68 -3.87 -3.94
CA LEU A 13 -4.09 -3.75 -4.29
C LEU A 13 -4.36 -4.45 -5.64
N PRO A 14 -5.57 -5.01 -5.81
CA PRO A 14 -5.96 -5.72 -7.03
C PRO A 14 -6.09 -4.78 -8.23
N ASP A 15 -6.53 -3.53 -7.99
CA ASP A 15 -6.87 -2.57 -9.03
C ASP A 15 -6.41 -1.16 -8.69
N ARG A 16 -6.34 -0.31 -9.74
CA ARG A 16 -5.98 1.10 -9.60
C ARG A 16 -6.96 1.87 -8.72
N ASP A 17 -8.26 1.62 -8.91
CA ASP A 17 -9.33 2.30 -8.18
C ASP A 17 -9.18 2.07 -6.67
N ALA A 18 -8.95 0.81 -6.27
CA ALA A 18 -8.63 0.44 -4.90
C ALA A 18 -7.37 1.15 -4.37
N ALA A 19 -6.32 1.25 -5.18
CA ALA A 19 -5.09 1.96 -4.78
C ALA A 19 -5.30 3.47 -4.59
N GLU A 20 -6.07 4.12 -5.45
CA GLU A 20 -6.40 5.55 -5.34
C GLU A 20 -7.28 5.81 -4.11
N GLU A 21 -8.32 5.00 -3.89
CA GLU A 21 -9.20 5.09 -2.71
C GLU A 21 -8.43 4.87 -1.40
N VAL A 22 -7.54 3.89 -1.34
CA VAL A 22 -6.69 3.64 -0.17
C VAL A 22 -5.73 4.80 0.06
N ALA A 23 -5.11 5.36 -0.97
CA ALA A 23 -4.21 6.51 -0.85
C ALA A 23 -4.94 7.76 -0.33
N GLU A 24 -6.16 8.02 -0.80
CA GLU A 24 -7.01 9.10 -0.28
C GLU A 24 -7.38 8.83 1.18
N ALA A 25 -7.89 7.63 1.48
CA ALA A 25 -8.26 7.24 2.84
C ALA A 25 -7.08 7.31 3.82
N LEU A 26 -5.86 7.01 3.37
CA LEU A 26 -4.64 7.16 4.16
C LEU A 26 -4.39 8.64 4.49
N THR A 27 -4.40 9.49 3.47
CA THR A 27 -4.17 10.93 3.62
C THR A 27 -5.24 11.57 4.52
N GLU A 28 -6.50 11.20 4.37
CA GLU A 28 -7.62 11.74 5.15
C GLU A 28 -7.68 11.16 6.58
N ARG A 29 -7.50 9.84 6.75
CA ARG A 29 -7.69 9.17 8.06
C ARG A 29 -6.43 9.14 8.91
N LEU A 30 -5.27 8.93 8.29
CA LEU A 30 -3.98 8.86 8.98
C LEU A 30 -3.20 10.17 8.91
N GLY A 31 -3.59 11.11 8.03
CA GLY A 31 -2.90 12.39 7.91
C GLY A 31 -1.49 12.21 7.39
N VAL A 32 -1.28 11.23 6.49
CA VAL A 32 0.03 10.94 5.91
C VAL A 32 0.53 12.23 5.24
N ALA A 33 1.61 12.80 5.79
CA ALA A 33 2.13 14.10 5.34
C ALA A 33 2.83 14.00 3.97
N GLU A 34 3.26 12.79 3.61
CA GLU A 34 3.88 12.46 2.33
C GLU A 34 2.85 11.73 1.46
N GLU A 35 2.62 12.23 0.25
CA GLU A 35 1.67 11.62 -0.70
C GLU A 35 2.10 10.17 -0.99
N PRO A 36 1.22 9.16 -0.77
CA PRO A 36 1.55 7.78 -1.03
C PRO A 36 1.97 7.57 -2.49
N GLN A 37 3.06 6.85 -2.73
CA GLN A 37 3.51 6.56 -4.10
C GLN A 37 2.74 5.38 -4.68
N LEU A 38 1.93 5.63 -5.71
CA LEU A 38 1.29 4.56 -6.49
C LEU A 38 2.25 4.01 -7.55
N VAL A 39 2.61 2.74 -7.44
CA VAL A 39 3.46 2.01 -8.37
C VAL A 39 2.66 0.88 -9.00
N ARG A 40 2.57 0.86 -10.33
CA ARG A 40 1.96 -0.26 -11.06
C ARG A 40 3.04 -1.33 -11.29
N ASP A 41 2.83 -2.52 -10.76
CA ASP A 41 3.67 -3.68 -11.00
C ASP A 41 2.96 -4.65 -11.96
N ALA A 42 3.58 -4.89 -13.11
CA ALA A 42 3.08 -5.83 -14.09
C ALA A 42 3.70 -7.20 -13.78
N LEU A 43 2.88 -8.13 -13.29
CA LEU A 43 3.33 -9.49 -13.00
C LEU A 43 3.89 -10.11 -14.28
N ALA A 44 5.12 -10.62 -14.20
CA ALA A 44 5.83 -11.14 -15.37
C ALA A 44 5.20 -12.44 -15.88
N GLY A 45 4.27 -12.35 -16.83
CA GLY A 45 3.57 -13.50 -17.41
C GLY A 45 2.56 -13.14 -18.50
N GLU A 46 3.08 -12.75 -19.67
CA GLU A 46 2.48 -12.93 -21.01
C GLU A 46 1.06 -12.37 -21.29
N ASP A 47 1.02 -11.12 -21.75
CA ASP A 47 0.15 -10.59 -22.84
C ASP A 47 -1.38 -10.45 -22.67
N ASP A 48 -1.94 -10.34 -21.46
CA ASP A 48 -3.24 -9.67 -21.28
C ASP A 48 -3.07 -8.47 -20.34
N ALA A 49 -3.49 -7.29 -20.80
CA ALA A 49 -3.37 -6.02 -20.08
C ALA A 49 -4.25 -5.93 -18.80
N GLU A 50 -4.76 -7.07 -18.36
CA GLU A 50 -5.83 -7.23 -17.38
C GLU A 50 -5.33 -7.63 -15.98
N ASP A 51 -4.08 -8.09 -15.84
CA ASP A 51 -3.51 -8.48 -14.53
C ASP A 51 -2.30 -7.58 -14.19
N ALA A 52 -2.58 -6.45 -13.55
CA ALA A 52 -1.56 -5.55 -13.02
C ALA A 52 -1.92 -5.18 -11.58
N GLN A 53 -1.01 -5.46 -10.66
CA GLN A 53 -1.17 -5.09 -9.27
C GLN A 53 -0.73 -3.64 -9.05
N TRP A 54 -1.41 -2.96 -8.13
CA TRP A 54 -1.07 -1.60 -7.74
C TRP A 54 -0.51 -1.58 -6.34
N LEU A 55 0.66 -0.99 -6.19
CA LEU A 55 1.41 -0.89 -4.95
C LEU A 55 1.30 0.54 -4.44
N VAL A 56 0.81 0.73 -3.23
CA VAL A 56 0.80 2.02 -2.54
C VAL A 56 1.94 2.02 -1.52
N VAL A 57 2.96 2.82 -1.79
CA VAL A 57 4.15 2.93 -0.96
C VAL A 57 4.03 4.13 -0.02
N ILE A 58 4.15 3.89 1.28
CA ILE A 58 4.07 4.89 2.34
C ILE A 58 5.43 4.93 3.03
N GLU A 59 6.08 6.08 3.06
CA GLU A 59 7.29 6.28 3.85
C GLU A 59 6.91 6.57 5.30
N ASP A 60 7.43 5.76 6.22
CA ASP A 60 7.20 5.86 7.66
C ASP A 60 8.51 5.80 8.46
N PRO A 61 9.43 6.77 8.25
CA PRO A 61 10.75 6.74 8.87
C PRO A 61 10.71 6.76 10.41
N ASP A 62 9.60 7.21 11.01
CA ASP A 62 9.42 7.31 12.46
C ASP A 62 8.60 6.15 13.05
N ALA A 63 8.18 5.17 12.23
CA ALA A 63 7.23 4.12 12.64
C ALA A 63 5.95 4.70 13.28
N ALA A 64 5.47 5.83 12.75
CA ALA A 64 4.34 6.58 13.26
C ALA A 64 3.00 5.95 12.85
N TYR A 65 2.97 5.13 11.79
CA TYR A 65 1.75 4.47 11.32
C TYR A 65 1.63 3.07 11.89
N ASP A 66 0.40 2.73 12.32
CA ASP A 66 0.12 1.43 12.87
C ASP A 66 -0.05 0.39 11.74
N ALA A 67 0.89 -0.55 11.66
CA ALA A 67 0.91 -1.57 10.60
C ALA A 67 -0.38 -2.42 10.57
N ALA A 68 -1.02 -2.68 11.72
CA ALA A 68 -2.27 -3.42 11.76
C ALA A 68 -3.43 -2.61 11.20
N ARG A 69 -3.40 -1.29 11.37
CA ARG A 69 -4.40 -0.39 10.78
C ARG A 69 -4.26 -0.29 9.27
N LEU A 70 -3.02 -0.25 8.78
CA LEU A 70 -2.72 -0.28 7.34
C LEU A 70 -3.16 -1.60 6.69
N ASP A 71 -2.88 -2.73 7.35
CA ASP A 71 -3.30 -4.06 6.90
C ASP A 71 -4.83 -4.20 6.84
N ALA A 72 -5.53 -3.77 7.88
CA ALA A 72 -6.99 -3.78 7.90
C ALA A 72 -7.60 -2.89 6.82
N LEU A 73 -6.94 -1.75 6.50
CA LEU A 73 -7.36 -0.88 5.40
C LEU A 73 -7.16 -1.60 4.06
N ALA A 74 -5.98 -2.15 3.76
CA ALA A 74 -5.78 -2.89 2.51
C ALA A 74 -6.78 -4.04 2.36
N ALA A 75 -7.05 -4.79 3.44
CA ALA A 75 -8.00 -5.89 3.42
C ALA A 75 -9.44 -5.45 3.13
N GLU A 76 -9.84 -4.23 3.48
CA GLU A 76 -11.15 -3.64 3.12
C GLU A 76 -11.30 -3.47 1.60
N TYR A 77 -10.18 -3.30 0.88
CA TYR A 77 -10.10 -3.14 -0.57
C TYR A 77 -9.53 -4.38 -1.27
N GLU A 78 -9.70 -5.56 -0.66
CA GLU A 78 -9.24 -6.86 -1.19
C GLU A 78 -7.71 -6.94 -1.42
N GLY A 79 -6.95 -6.04 -0.82
CA GLY A 79 -5.49 -6.00 -0.85
C GLY A 79 -4.84 -6.55 0.42
N TRP A 80 -3.51 -6.49 0.47
CA TRP A 80 -2.71 -6.85 1.64
C TRP A 80 -1.54 -5.90 1.82
N ARG A 81 -1.02 -5.79 3.04
CA ARG A 81 0.18 -5.00 3.33
C ARG A 81 1.43 -5.89 3.29
N GLU A 82 2.45 -5.45 2.57
CA GLU A 82 3.80 -6.01 2.63
C GLU A 82 4.73 -5.15 3.50
N THR A 83 5.70 -5.83 4.11
CA THR A 83 6.76 -5.23 4.96
C THR A 83 8.06 -5.44 4.21
N GLU A 84 8.76 -4.36 3.89
CA GLU A 84 10.08 -4.39 3.23
C GLU A 84 11.16 -3.85 4.18
#